data_AF-A0A359KTP8-F1
#
_entry.id   AF-A0A359KTP8-F1
#
_cell.length_a   1.000
_cell.length_b   1.000
_cell.length_c   1.000
_cell.angle_alpha   90.00
_cell.angle_beta   90.00
_cell.angle_gamma   90.00
#
_symmetry.space_group_name_H-M   'P 1'
#
loop_
_entity.id
_entity.type
_entity.pdbx_description
1 polymer ?
#
loop_
_entity_poly.entity_id
_entity_poly.type
_entity_poly.pdbx_seq_one_letter_code
_entity_poly.pdbx_strand_id
1 'polypeptide(L)' 'LGVETVGDLVHLYPRRYIDYGNVQPIASSLFGRMTTIQGVVSSIEKRRTATGKELVDAVIDDGTGRIHA' A
#
# COMPACT_ATOMS: atom_id res chain seq x y z
N LEU A 1 -4.26 8.04 -23.28
CA LEU A 1 -2.78 8.07 -23.25
C LEU A 1 -2.17 8.44 -24.61
N GLY A 2 -2.93 8.45 -25.71
CA GLY A 2 -2.46 8.99 -26.99
C GLY A 2 -1.24 8.28 -27.57
N VAL A 3 -1.06 6.99 -27.25
CA VAL A 3 0.05 6.17 -27.73
C VAL A 3 -0.40 5.52 -29.03
N GLU A 4 0.22 5.88 -30.15
CA GLU A 4 -0.17 5.39 -31.48
C GLU A 4 0.96 4.60 -32.14
N THR A 5 2.21 4.85 -31.76
CA THR A 5 3.40 4.19 -32.28
C THR A 5 4.22 3.51 -31.18
N VAL A 6 5.11 2.59 -31.59
CA VAL A 6 6.10 1.97 -30.67
C VAL A 6 7.03 3.04 -30.09
N GLY A 7 7.34 4.09 -30.86
CA GLY A 7 8.13 5.22 -30.39
C GLY A 7 7.46 5.94 -29.21
N ASP A 8 6.15 6.15 -29.28
CA ASP A 8 5.39 6.80 -28.20
C ASP A 8 5.38 5.96 -26.92
N LEU A 9 5.36 4.64 -27.05
CA LEU A 9 5.40 3.72 -25.92
C LEU A 9 6.76 3.77 -25.19
N VAL A 10 7.87 3.82 -25.93
CA VAL A 10 9.22 3.91 -25.34
C VAL A 10 9.41 5.24 -24.61
N HIS A 11 8.76 6.31 -25.07
CA HIS A 11 8.80 7.63 -24.43
C HIS A 11 7.66 7.84 -23.42
N LEU A 12 6.83 6.83 -23.15
CA LEU A 12 5.79 6.91 -22.13
C LEU A 12 6.39 6.65 -20.75
N TYR A 13 6.99 7.69 -20.19
CA TYR A 13 7.59 7.61 -18.87
C TYR A 13 6.54 7.49 -17.76
N PRO A 14 6.79 6.66 -16.72
CA PRO A 14 6.00 6.63 -15.51
C PRO A 14 5.88 8.01 -14.86
N ARG A 15 4.66 8.35 -14.42
CA ARG A 15 4.41 9.58 -13.66
C ARG A 15 5.10 9.57 -12.29
N ARG A 16 5.31 8.39 -11.73
CA ARG A 16 5.99 8.19 -10.46
C ARG A 16 6.65 6.81 -10.44
N TYR A 17 7.92 6.78 -10.07
CA TYR A 17 8.62 5.56 -9.72
C TYR A 17 8.51 5.35 -8.21
N ILE A 18 8.00 4.19 -7.79
CA ILE A 18 7.93 3.81 -6.39
C ILE A 18 8.83 2.59 -6.23
N ASP A 19 9.79 2.68 -5.32
CA ASP A 19 10.67 1.57 -4.99
C ASP A 19 10.11 0.83 -3.77
N TYR A 20 9.66 -0.41 -4.01
CA TYR A 20 9.14 -1.31 -2.97
C TYR A 20 10.23 -2.23 -2.40
N GLY A 21 11.48 -2.13 -2.85
CA GLY A 21 12.58 -2.98 -2.38
C GLY A 21 13.03 -2.65 -0.95
N ASN A 22 12.76 -1.43 -0.47
CA ASN A 22 13.11 -1.02 0.88
C ASN A 22 11.96 -1.33 1.86
N VAL A 23 11.94 -2.57 2.35
CA VAL A 23 10.99 -3.02 3.38
C VAL A 23 11.48 -2.59 4.75
N GLN A 24 10.63 -1.87 5.49
CA GLN A 24 10.90 -1.42 6.86
C GLN A 24 10.02 -2.18 7.86
N PRO A 25 10.57 -2.58 9.01
CA PRO A 25 9.76 -3.10 10.11
C PRO A 25 8.77 -2.06 10.64
N ILE A 26 7.57 -2.50 11.01
CA ILE A 26 6.49 -1.70 11.60
C ILE A 26 7.01 -0.93 12.81
N ALA A 27 7.74 -1.59 13.71
CA ALA A 27 8.24 -0.98 14.95
C ALA A 27 9.21 0.20 14.72
N SER A 28 9.86 0.24 13.55
CA SER A 28 10.84 1.28 13.18
C SER A 28 10.33 2.27 12.14
N SER A 29 9.10 2.09 11.66
CA SER A 29 8.52 2.90 10.61
C SER A 29 8.16 4.29 11.12
N LEU A 30 8.54 5.33 10.37
CA LEU A 30 8.28 6.72 10.74
C LEU A 30 6.86 7.14 10.34
N PHE A 31 6.11 7.69 11.29
CA PHE A 31 4.80 8.28 11.02
C PHE A 31 4.86 9.38 9.95
N GLY A 32 3.86 9.41 9.07
CA GLY A 32 3.74 10.41 8.00
C GLY A 32 4.66 10.19 6.79
N ARG A 33 5.54 9.19 6.83
CA ARG A 33 6.37 8.80 5.68
C ARG A 33 5.74 7.62 4.96
N MET A 34 5.71 7.66 3.63
CA MET A 34 5.35 6.50 2.82
C MET A 34 6.48 5.47 2.91
N THR A 35 6.17 4.29 3.43
CA THR A 35 7.11 3.18 3.61
C THR A 35 6.50 1.89 3.09
N THR A 36 7.35 0.90 2.84
CA THR A 36 6.92 -0.45 2.43
C THR A 36 7.08 -1.37 3.62
N ILE A 37 6.02 -2.08 3.99
CA ILE A 37 6.01 -3.07 5.07
C ILE A 37 5.61 -4.41 4.46
N GLN A 38 6.20 -5.49 4.96
CA GLN A 38 5.84 -6.86 4.60
C GLN A 38 5.48 -7.63 5.87
N GLY A 39 4.29 -8.22 5.89
CA GLY A 39 3.80 -8.96 7.04
C GLY A 39 2.69 -9.92 6.68
N VAL A 40 2.18 -10.62 7.68
CA VAL A 40 1.06 -11.56 7.57
C VAL A 40 -0.22 -10.84 7.99
N VAL A 41 -1.29 -11.02 7.22
CA VAL A 41 -2.62 -10.55 7.63
C VAL A 41 -3.13 -11.45 8.75
N SER A 42 -3.23 -10.91 9.96
CA SER A 42 -3.64 -11.65 11.15
C SER A 42 -5.15 -11.60 11.40
N SER A 43 -5.86 -10.57 10.90
CA SER A 43 -7.31 -10.45 11.00
C SER A 43 -7.86 -9.63 9.83
N ILE A 44 -9.10 -9.93 9.43
CA ILE A 44 -9.87 -9.15 8.46
C ILE A 44 -11.30 -9.04 9.00
N GLU A 45 -11.79 -7.81 9.15
CA GLU A 45 -13.15 -7.52 9.57
C GLU A 45 -13.86 -6.64 8.54
N LYS A 46 -15.15 -6.89 8.34
CA LYS A 46 -16.03 -6.02 7.53
C LYS A 46 -17.14 -5.51 8.43
N ARG A 47 -17.27 -4.18 8.54
CA ARG A 47 -18.33 -3.51 9.30
C ARG A 47 -19.02 -2.43 8.50
N ARG A 48 -20.30 -2.19 8.81
CA ARG A 48 -21.03 -1.04 8.27
C ARG A 48 -20.77 0.19 9.14
N THR A 49 -20.41 1.30 8.53
CA THR A 49 -20.28 2.59 9.22
C THR A 49 -21.66 3.20 9.51
N ALA A 50 -21.72 4.17 10.42
CA ALA A 50 -22.96 4.89 10.74
C ALA A 50 -23.60 5.58 9.53
N THR A 51 -22.81 5.92 8.50
CA THR A 51 -23.29 6.51 7.23
C THR A 51 -23.69 5.46 6.19
N GLY A 52 -23.70 4.17 6.56
CA GLY A 52 -24.12 3.08 5.69
C GLY A 52 -23.04 2.54 4.75
N LYS A 53 -21.83 3.12 4.72
CA LYS A 53 -20.71 2.63 3.92
C LYS A 53 -20.10 1.36 4.51
N GLU A 54 -19.62 0.45 3.68
CA GLU A 54 -18.81 -0.69 4.13
C GLU A 54 -17.38 -0.23 4.43
N LEU A 55 -16.86 -0.64 5.59
CA LEU A 55 -15.47 -0.50 5.98
C LEU A 55 -14.90 -1.91 6.11
N VAL A 56 -13.78 -2.14 5.43
CA VAL A 56 -12.94 -3.33 5.63
C VAL A 56 -11.73 -2.87 6.43
N ASP A 57 -11.45 -3.54 7.54
CA ASP A 57 -10.28 -3.32 8.38
C ASP A 57 -9.46 -4.60 8.40
N ALA A 58 -8.18 -4.52 8.07
CA ALA A 58 -7.25 -5.61 8.11
C ALA A 58 -6.12 -5.32 9.10
N VAL A 59 -5.78 -6.30 9.94
CA VAL A 59 -4.62 -6.21 10.82
C VAL A 59 -3.45 -6.94 10.18
N ILE A 60 -2.33 -6.24 10.04
CA ILE A 60 -1.08 -6.80 9.49
C ILE A 60 -0.04 -6.86 10.61
N ASP A 61 0.57 -8.03 10.77
CA ASP A 61 1.63 -8.32 11.75
C ASP A 61 2.92 -8.70 11.01
N ASP A 62 4.02 -7.99 11.27
CA ASP A 62 5.33 -8.27 10.66
C ASP A 62 6.31 -8.97 11.63
N GLY A 63 5.83 -9.38 12.81
CA GLY A 63 6.62 -9.93 13.90
C GLY A 63 7.29 -8.88 14.80
N THR A 64 7.36 -7.62 14.36
CA THR A 64 7.89 -6.49 15.16
C THR A 64 6.79 -5.58 15.68
N GLY A 65 5.65 -5.53 14.99
CA GLY A 65 4.49 -4.74 15.39
C GLY A 65 3.23 -5.12 14.61
N ARG A 66 2.14 -4.41 14.91
CA ARG A 66 0.84 -4.57 14.23
C ARG A 66 0.30 -3.23 13.76
N ILE A 67 -0.30 -3.22 12.58
CA ILE A 67 -1.00 -2.05 12.01
C ILE A 67 -2.40 -2.42 11.53
N HIS A 68 -3.31 -1.44 11.58
CA HIS A 68 -4.65 -1.53 11.00
C HIS A 68 -4.66 -0.83 9.63
N ALA A 69 -5.30 -1.45 8.63
CA ALA A 69 -5.28 -1.05 7.23
C ALA A 69 -6.68 -1.11 6.59
#